data_AF-A0A9C9NG65-F1
#
_entry.id   AF-A0A9C9NG65-F1
#
_cell.length_a   1.000
_cell.length_b   1.000
_cell.length_c   1.000
_cell.angle_alpha   90.00
_cell.angle_beta   90.00
_cell.angle_gamma   90.00
#
_symmetry.space_group_name_H-M   'P 1'
#
loop_
_entity.id
_entity.type
_entity.pdbx_description
1 polymer ?
#
loop_
_entity_poly.entity_id
_entity_poly.type
_entity_poly.pdbx_seq_one_letter_code
_entity_poly.pdbx_strand_id
1 'polypeptide(L)'
;MTRPAGAGAGAPQLTEVRGVGMISKILSLLILVPLAIVLVVFSVANREAIPVSLDPIGSMPQLAFEAPLFILLMGSVIIGVVLGGIGTWLTQSHYRRKSWKRKYEVEKLRRETEENKAKLRQLQEERDRASYGQAASNSTALATSRAA
;
A
#
# COMPACT_ATOMS: atom_id res chain seq x y z
N MET A 1 38.36 10.41 30.23
CA MET A 1 37.78 9.21 29.60
C MET A 1 36.28 9.26 29.79
N THR A 2 35.58 9.73 28.77
CA THR A 2 34.19 10.19 28.80
C THR A 2 33.36 9.32 27.85
N ARG A 3 32.26 8.76 28.35
CA ARG A 3 31.07 8.34 27.55
C ARG A 3 29.94 9.33 27.88
N PRO A 4 28.85 9.47 27.10
CA PRO A 4 28.54 8.91 25.77
C PRO A 4 27.95 9.96 24.79
N ALA A 5 28.29 9.88 23.49
CA ALA A 5 27.53 10.59 22.46
C ALA A 5 26.67 9.58 21.70
N GLY A 6 25.35 9.75 21.80
CA GLY A 6 24.41 9.10 20.91
C GLY A 6 24.63 9.55 19.47
N ALA A 7 24.69 8.57 18.58
CA ALA A 7 24.35 8.70 17.17
C ALA A 7 23.90 7.29 16.79
N GLY A 8 22.62 6.97 16.99
CA GLY A 8 21.68 7.24 15.92
C GLY A 8 22.01 6.36 14.71
N ALA A 9 22.17 5.05 14.94
CA ALA A 9 22.23 4.08 13.86
C ALA A 9 20.97 4.28 13.00
N GLY A 10 21.21 4.67 11.75
CA GLY A 10 20.20 5.07 10.80
C GLY A 10 19.06 4.07 10.76
N ALA A 11 17.91 4.50 11.28
CA ALA A 11 16.65 3.87 10.96
C ALA A 11 16.49 3.95 9.43
N PRO A 12 16.21 2.85 8.72
CA PRO A 12 15.70 2.97 7.36
C PRO A 12 14.42 3.79 7.47
N GLN A 13 14.49 4.99 6.91
CA GLN A 13 13.38 5.93 6.88
C GLN A 13 12.19 5.21 6.29
N LEU A 14 11.06 5.28 7.02
CA LEU A 14 9.75 4.89 6.56
C LEU A 14 9.44 5.75 5.34
N THR A 15 9.82 5.27 4.15
CA THR A 15 9.44 5.89 2.89
C THR A 15 7.93 5.80 2.81
N GLU A 16 7.35 6.92 3.19
CA GLU A 16 5.97 7.28 3.14
C GLU A 16 5.40 6.85 1.77
N VAL A 17 4.71 5.71 1.73
CA VAL A 17 3.91 5.33 0.56
C VAL A 17 2.63 6.17 0.57
N ARG A 18 2.79 7.49 0.47
CA ARG A 18 1.73 8.42 0.11
C ARG A 18 1.94 8.80 -1.34
N GLY A 19 1.16 8.20 -2.24
CA GLY A 19 1.17 8.65 -3.63
C GLY A 19 0.46 7.75 -4.62
N VAL A 20 0.34 6.45 -4.34
CA VAL A 20 -0.20 5.50 -5.33
C VAL A 20 -1.67 5.79 -5.68
N GLY A 21 -2.44 6.36 -4.74
CA GLY A 21 -3.86 6.64 -4.92
C GLY A 21 -4.21 7.98 -5.60
N MET A 22 -3.27 8.93 -5.72
CA MET A 22 -3.54 10.22 -6.37
C MET A 22 -3.10 10.21 -7.82
N ILE A 23 -1.92 9.65 -8.09
CA ILE A 23 -1.35 9.55 -9.45
C ILE A 23 -2.25 8.68 -10.34
N SER A 24 -2.70 7.52 -9.84
CA SER A 24 -3.63 6.64 -10.58
C SER A 24 -4.95 7.33 -10.94
N LYS A 25 -5.51 8.12 -10.02
CA LYS A 25 -6.73 8.91 -10.27
C LYS A 25 -6.51 10.01 -11.30
N ILE A 26 -5.36 10.69 -11.22
CA ILE A 26 -4.99 11.74 -12.18
C ILE A 26 -4.79 11.13 -13.58
N LEU A 27 -4.14 9.98 -13.70
CA LEU A 27 -3.97 9.28 -14.98
C LEU A 27 -5.31 8.80 -15.55
N SER A 28 -6.21 8.23 -14.72
CA SER A 28 -7.56 7.88 -15.17
C SER A 28 -8.36 9.11 -15.62
N LEU A 29 -8.27 10.23 -14.89
CA LEU A 29 -8.95 11.47 -15.26
C LEU A 29 -8.42 12.03 -16.59
N LEU A 30 -7.09 11.97 -16.79
CA LEU A 30 -6.42 12.41 -18.01
C LEU A 30 -6.90 11.63 -19.24
N ILE A 31 -7.30 10.36 -19.09
CA ILE A 31 -7.84 9.55 -20.18
C ILE A 31 -9.36 9.75 -20.31
N LEU A 32 -10.08 9.81 -19.19
CA LEU A 32 -11.54 9.87 -19.16
C LEU A 32 -12.09 11.21 -19.65
N VAL A 33 -11.43 12.32 -19.34
CA VAL A 33 -11.88 13.67 -19.72
C VAL A 33 -11.84 13.88 -21.24
N PRO A 34 -10.71 13.63 -21.95
CA PRO A 34 -10.68 13.74 -23.41
C PRO A 34 -11.66 12.78 -24.08
N LEU A 35 -11.78 11.55 -23.55
CA LEU A 35 -12.76 10.59 -24.04
C LEU A 35 -14.18 11.14 -23.92
N ALA A 36 -14.55 11.72 -22.77
CA ALA A 36 -15.85 12.34 -22.57
C ALA A 36 -16.11 13.50 -23.54
N ILE A 37 -15.10 14.35 -23.81
CA ILE A 37 -15.22 15.44 -24.79
C ILE A 37 -15.53 14.89 -26.18
N VAL A 38 -14.77 13.89 -26.65
CA VAL A 38 -14.98 13.26 -27.97
C VAL A 38 -16.39 12.66 -28.05
N LEU A 39 -16.85 12.00 -26.99
CA LEU A 39 -18.19 11.44 -26.92
C LEU A 39 -19.29 12.50 -27.00
N VAL A 40 -19.12 13.64 -26.31
CA VAL A 40 -20.08 14.75 -26.37
C VAL A 40 -20.11 15.36 -27.77
N VAL A 41 -18.96 15.63 -28.38
CA VAL A 41 -18.89 16.17 -29.75
C VAL A 41 -19.53 15.20 -30.75
N PHE A 42 -19.23 13.91 -30.64
CA PHE A 42 -19.86 12.87 -31.44
C PHE A 42 -21.38 12.85 -31.25
N SER A 43 -21.86 13.02 -30.01
CA SER A 43 -23.29 13.06 -29.70
C SER A 43 -24.02 14.24 -30.33
N VAL A 44 -23.42 15.43 -30.26
CA VAL A 44 -24.02 16.65 -30.83
C VAL A 44 -24.03 16.61 -32.36
N ALA A 45 -22.97 16.06 -32.96
CA ALA A 45 -22.85 15.89 -34.40
C ALA A 45 -23.81 14.81 -34.94
N ASN A 46 -24.05 13.74 -34.19
CA ASN A 46 -24.86 12.59 -34.60
C ASN A 46 -26.19 12.52 -33.81
N ARG A 47 -26.95 13.62 -33.83
CA ARG A 47 -28.26 13.73 -33.15
C ARG A 47 -29.44 13.14 -33.94
N GLU A 48 -29.20 12.74 -35.19
CA GLU A 48 -30.24 12.21 -36.07
C GLU A 48 -30.69 10.82 -35.60
N ALA A 49 -32.00 10.57 -35.67
CA ALA A 49 -32.57 9.27 -35.36
C ALA A 49 -32.37 8.34 -36.55
N ILE A 50 -31.69 7.23 -36.32
CA ILE A 50 -31.40 6.21 -37.34
C ILE A 50 -32.09 4.92 -36.87
N PRO A 51 -32.66 4.12 -37.78
CA PRO A 51 -33.19 2.81 -37.43
C PRO A 51 -32.05 1.91 -36.93
N VAL A 52 -32.16 1.46 -35.68
CA VAL A 52 -31.22 0.52 -35.07
C VAL A 52 -31.94 -0.76 -34.71
N SER A 53 -31.37 -1.90 -35.11
CA SER A 53 -31.84 -3.23 -34.70
C SER A 53 -30.83 -3.86 -33.75
N LEU A 54 -31.27 -4.16 -32.52
CA LEU A 54 -30.47 -4.87 -31.53
C LEU A 54 -30.65 -6.39 -31.68
N ASP A 55 -30.16 -6.95 -32.78
CA ASP A 55 -30.29 -8.38 -33.07
C ASP A 55 -28.91 -9.08 -33.07
N PRO A 56 -28.54 -9.74 -31.96
CA PRO A 56 -27.23 -10.42 -31.88
C PRO A 56 -27.15 -11.68 -32.76
N ILE A 57 -28.27 -12.21 -33.28
CA ILE A 57 -28.31 -13.51 -33.98
C ILE A 57 -29.15 -13.50 -35.28
N GLY A 58 -29.76 -12.37 -35.65
CA GLY A 58 -30.58 -12.23 -36.87
C GLY A 58 -32.00 -12.81 -36.79
N SER A 59 -32.53 -13.06 -35.59
CA SER A 59 -33.85 -13.71 -35.38
C SER A 59 -34.86 -12.88 -34.60
N MET A 60 -34.54 -11.66 -34.17
CA MET A 60 -35.40 -10.84 -33.30
C MET A 60 -35.75 -9.48 -33.93
N PRO A 61 -36.62 -9.45 -34.95
CA PRO A 61 -37.03 -8.21 -35.62
C PRO A 61 -37.79 -7.24 -34.70
N GLN A 62 -38.34 -7.71 -33.58
CA GLN A 62 -39.00 -6.86 -32.58
C GLN A 62 -38.05 -5.94 -31.78
N LEU A 63 -36.72 -6.11 -31.90
CA LEU A 63 -35.72 -5.23 -31.26
C LEU A 63 -35.25 -4.09 -32.17
N ALA A 64 -35.99 -3.78 -33.24
CA ALA A 64 -35.75 -2.63 -34.09
C ALA A 64 -36.49 -1.39 -33.57
N PHE A 65 -35.75 -0.30 -33.36
CA PHE A 65 -36.30 0.99 -32.95
C PHE A 65 -35.45 2.13 -33.52
N GLU A 66 -36.06 3.31 -33.67
CA GLU A 66 -35.32 4.50 -34.05
C GLU A 66 -34.70 5.11 -32.80
N ALA A 67 -33.37 5.21 -32.81
CA ALA A 67 -32.64 5.92 -31.77
C ALA A 67 -31.42 6.62 -32.38
N PRO A 68 -31.08 7.82 -31.90
CA PRO A 68 -29.79 8.41 -32.20
C PRO A 68 -28.65 7.51 -31.74
N LEU A 69 -27.68 7.25 -32.62
CA LEU A 69 -26.54 6.36 -32.34
C LEU A 69 -25.75 6.77 -31.10
N PHE A 70 -25.73 8.06 -30.77
CA PHE A 70 -25.02 8.56 -29.61
C PHE A 70 -25.56 8.01 -28.28
N ILE A 71 -26.87 7.73 -28.19
CA ILE A 71 -27.48 7.19 -26.96
C ILE A 71 -26.95 5.79 -26.69
N LEU A 72 -26.86 4.96 -27.72
CA LEU A 72 -26.34 3.60 -27.63
C LEU A 72 -24.87 3.59 -27.27
N LEU A 73 -24.08 4.46 -27.91
CA LEU A 73 -22.65 4.56 -27.67
C LEU A 73 -22.36 5.09 -26.26
N MET A 74 -23.05 6.16 -25.84
CA MET A 74 -22.93 6.70 -24.49
C MET A 74 -23.38 5.67 -23.44
N GLY A 75 -24.49 4.98 -23.68
CA GLY A 75 -24.97 3.90 -22.82
C GLY A 75 -23.95 2.78 -22.66
N SER A 76 -23.32 2.33 -23.75
CA SER A 76 -22.26 1.32 -23.75
C SER A 76 -21.06 1.77 -22.91
N VAL A 77 -20.61 3.01 -23.08
CA VAL A 77 -19.49 3.57 -22.30
C VAL A 77 -19.84 3.66 -20.82
N ILE A 78 -21.03 4.16 -20.47
CA ILE A 78 -21.50 4.24 -19.09
C ILE A 78 -21.51 2.86 -18.44
N ILE A 79 -22.06 1.86 -19.14
CA ILE A 79 -22.08 0.46 -18.67
C ILE A 79 -20.65 -0.03 -18.45
N GLY A 80 -19.75 0.20 -19.40
CA GLY A 80 -18.34 -0.18 -19.28
C GLY A 80 -17.65 0.46 -18.07
N VAL A 81 -17.89 1.75 -17.82
CA VAL A 81 -17.33 2.48 -16.67
C VAL A 81 -17.91 1.95 -15.36
N VAL A 82 -19.22 1.69 -15.30
CA VAL A 82 -19.88 1.13 -14.10
C VAL A 82 -19.33 -0.26 -13.80
N LEU A 83 -19.24 -1.14 -14.81
CA LEU A 83 -18.68 -2.48 -14.65
C LEU A 83 -17.19 -2.45 -14.25
N GLY A 84 -16.40 -1.57 -14.85
CA GLY A 84 -14.99 -1.37 -14.48
C GLY A 84 -14.83 -0.82 -13.06
N GLY A 85 -15.71 0.10 -12.65
CA GLY A 85 -15.76 0.63 -11.29
C GLY A 85 -16.13 -0.44 -10.26
N ILE A 86 -17.15 -1.26 -10.55
CA ILE A 86 -17.54 -2.41 -9.72
C ILE A 86 -16.38 -3.41 -9.62
N GLY A 87 -15.74 -3.76 -10.74
CA GLY A 87 -14.57 -4.65 -10.76
C GLY A 87 -13.44 -4.12 -9.88
N THR A 88 -13.10 -2.83 -10.02
CA THR A 88 -12.10 -2.16 -9.18
C THR A 88 -12.48 -2.20 -7.69
N TRP A 89 -13.75 -1.95 -7.37
CA TRP A 89 -14.25 -1.99 -6.00
C TRP A 89 -14.18 -3.40 -5.41
N LEU A 90 -14.51 -4.44 -6.18
CA LEU A 90 -14.39 -5.83 -5.75
C LEU A 90 -12.93 -6.22 -5.49
N THR A 91 -12.00 -5.86 -6.38
CA THR A 91 -10.56 -6.09 -6.19
C THR A 91 -10.02 -5.35 -4.96
N GLN A 92 -10.44 -4.11 -4.74
CA GLN A 92 -9.99 -3.29 -3.62
C GLN A 92 -10.66 -3.69 -2.28
N SER A 93 -11.89 -4.20 -2.31
CA SER A 93 -12.64 -4.67 -1.14
C SER A 93 -11.98 -5.87 -0.46
N HIS A 94 -11.41 -6.79 -1.25
CA HIS A 94 -10.65 -7.93 -0.70
C HIS A 94 -9.44 -7.48 0.16
N TYR A 95 -8.87 -6.29 -0.09
CA TYR A 95 -7.72 -5.77 0.65
C TYR A 95 -8.07 -5.15 2.02
N ARG A 96 -9.36 -4.87 2.29
CA ARG A 96 -9.81 -4.33 3.60
C ARG A 96 -9.62 -5.30 4.76
N ARG A 97 -9.59 -6.61 4.52
CA ARG A 97 -9.29 -7.59 5.59
C ARG A 97 -7.79 -7.69 5.93
N LYS A 98 -6.90 -7.25 5.03
CA LYS A 98 -5.43 -7.30 5.24
C LYS A 98 -4.87 -6.08 5.98
N SER A 99 -5.61 -4.97 6.07
CA SER A 99 -5.14 -3.77 6.79
C SER A 99 -5.14 -3.98 8.32
N TRP A 100 -6.10 -4.74 8.86
CA TRP A 100 -6.12 -5.07 10.29
C TRP A 100 -5.04 -6.08 10.68
N LYS A 101 -4.83 -7.14 9.88
CA LYS A 101 -3.75 -8.11 10.13
C LYS A 101 -2.36 -7.47 10.10
N ARG A 102 -2.11 -6.56 9.15
CA ARG A 102 -0.82 -5.86 9.06
C ARG A 102 -0.51 -4.96 10.26
N LYS A 103 -1.52 -4.31 10.86
CA LYS A 103 -1.31 -3.54 12.10
C LYS A 103 -0.90 -4.44 13.26
N TYR A 104 -1.55 -5.60 13.38
CA TYR A 104 -1.26 -6.57 14.43
C TYR A 104 0.12 -7.22 14.28
N GLU A 105 0.51 -7.54 13.04
CA GLU A 105 1.84 -8.08 12.75
C GLU A 105 2.96 -7.07 13.02
N VAL A 106 2.77 -5.81 12.67
CA VAL A 106 3.76 -4.75 12.99
C VAL A 106 3.89 -4.56 14.50
N GLU A 107 2.79 -4.55 15.23
CA GLU A 107 2.82 -4.41 16.69
C GLU A 107 3.48 -5.63 17.36
N LYS A 108 3.17 -6.85 16.88
CA LYS A 108 3.80 -8.08 17.35
C LYS A 108 5.31 -8.08 17.12
N LEU A 109 5.74 -7.75 15.90
CA LEU A 109 7.16 -7.65 15.56
C LEU A 109 7.88 -6.58 16.39
N ARG A 110 7.23 -5.44 16.65
CA ARG A 110 7.78 -4.40 17.54
C ARG A 110 8.00 -4.93 18.96
N ARG A 111 7.02 -5.63 19.53
CA ARG A 111 7.15 -6.24 20.87
C ARG A 111 8.30 -7.23 20.94
N GLU A 112 8.40 -8.13 19.97
CA GLU A 112 9.49 -9.11 19.90
C GLU A 112 10.87 -8.44 19.81
N THR A 113 11.00 -7.33 19.07
CA THR A 113 12.27 -6.59 19.01
C THR A 113 12.60 -5.89 20.33
N GLU A 114 11.62 -5.35 21.04
CA GLU A 114 11.86 -4.71 22.35
C GLU A 114 12.21 -5.74 23.42
N GLU A 115 11.54 -6.89 23.45
CA GLU A 115 11.87 -8.01 24.34
C GLU A 115 13.29 -8.54 24.07
N ASN A 116 13.66 -8.74 22.81
CA ASN A 116 15.01 -9.19 22.46
C ASN A 116 16.08 -8.16 22.83
N LYS A 117 15.82 -6.87 22.64
CA LYS A 117 16.72 -5.80 23.09
C LYS A 117 16.84 -5.77 24.61
N ALA A 118 15.76 -6.02 25.35
CA ALA A 118 15.79 -6.06 26.81
C ALA A 118 16.64 -7.24 27.32
N LYS A 119 16.47 -8.43 26.74
CA LYS A 119 17.31 -9.61 27.06
C LYS A 119 18.78 -9.37 26.74
N LEU A 120 19.08 -8.73 25.61
CA LEU A 120 20.47 -8.43 25.24
C LEU A 120 21.13 -7.46 26.24
N ARG A 121 20.38 -6.47 26.74
CA ARG A 121 20.87 -5.55 27.78
C ARG A 121 21.14 -6.28 29.10
N GLN A 122 20.25 -7.17 29.53
CA GLN A 122 20.47 -7.97 30.75
C GLN A 122 21.72 -8.84 30.65
N LEU A 123 21.92 -9.52 29.52
CA LEU A 123 23.12 -10.32 29.28
C LEU A 123 24.39 -9.46 29.23
N GLN A 124 24.32 -8.24 28.70
CA GLN A 124 25.43 -7.29 28.72
C GLN A 124 25.75 -6.85 30.15
N GLU A 125 24.74 -6.52 30.96
CA GLU A 125 24.91 -6.14 32.35
C GLU A 125 25.50 -7.28 33.20
N GLU A 126 25.05 -8.52 32.98
CA GLU A 126 25.63 -9.71 33.63
C GLU A 126 27.08 -9.95 33.22
N ARG A 127 27.38 -9.83 31.92
CA ARG A 127 28.75 -9.96 31.39
C ARG A 127 29.66 -8.87 31.93
N ASP A 128 29.17 -7.64 32.01
CA ASP A 128 29.92 -6.52 32.56
C ASP A 128 30.19 -6.76 34.04
N ARG A 129 29.18 -7.15 34.82
CA ARG A 129 29.31 -7.50 36.25
C ARG A 129 30.31 -8.63 36.48
N ALA A 130 30.26 -9.69 35.66
CA ALA A 130 31.21 -10.80 35.72
C ALA A 130 32.64 -10.35 35.34
N SER A 131 32.77 -9.50 34.32
CA SER A 131 34.07 -8.94 33.89
C SER A 131 34.68 -8.03 34.95
N TYR A 132 33.87 -7.19 35.62
CA TYR A 132 34.31 -6.36 36.74
C TYR A 132 34.76 -7.21 37.93
N GLY A 133 34.01 -8.24 38.30
CA GLY A 133 34.38 -9.17 39.37
C GLY A 133 35.70 -9.89 39.07
N GLN A 134 35.89 -10.33 37.83
CA GLN A 134 37.10 -11.04 37.41
C GLN A 134 38.32 -10.10 37.29
N ALA A 135 38.13 -8.84 36.88
CA ALA A 135 39.19 -7.84 36.88
C ALA A 135 39.66 -7.49 38.31
N ALA A 136 38.73 -7.38 39.26
CA ALA A 136 39.02 -7.14 40.67
C ALA A 136 39.76 -8.32 41.34
N SER A 137 39.35 -9.56 41.05
CA SER A 137 40.03 -10.76 41.56
C SER A 137 41.46 -10.88 41.00
N ASN A 138 41.63 -10.66 39.69
CA ASN A 138 42.94 -10.75 39.05
C ASN A 138 43.91 -9.68 39.57
N SER A 139 43.42 -8.47 39.86
CA SER A 139 44.25 -7.39 40.41
C SER A 139 44.74 -7.71 41.83
N THR A 140 43.86 -8.28 42.67
CA THR A 140 44.22 -8.71 44.03
C THR A 140 45.24 -9.86 44.01
N ALA A 141 45.06 -10.84 43.12
CA ALA A 141 46.01 -11.95 42.96
C ALA A 141 47.41 -11.46 42.50
N LEU A 142 47.46 -10.50 41.57
CA LEU A 142 48.71 -9.87 41.11
C LEU A 142 49.40 -9.05 42.21
N ALA A 143 48.64 -8.40 43.09
CA ALA A 143 49.18 -7.66 44.23
C ALA A 143 49.77 -8.62 45.29
N THR A 144 49.07 -9.72 45.58
CA THR A 144 49.56 -10.76 46.49
C THR A 144 50.81 -11.46 45.93
N SER A 145 50.87 -11.77 44.64
CA SER A 145 52.05 -12.46 44.06
C SER A 145 53.29 -11.57 43.94
N ARG A 146 53.12 -10.24 44.02
CA ARG A 146 54.25 -9.28 44.02
C ARG A 146 54.81 -9.01 45.42
N ALA A 147 54.09 -9.40 46.46
CA ALA A 147 54.47 -9.19 47.86
C ALA A 147 55.12 -10.44 48.50
N ALA A 148 55.21 -11.55 47.77
CA ALA A 148 55.87 -12.81 48.15
C ALA A 148 57.19 -12.96 47.39
#